data_AF-F2PWI6-F1
#
_entry.id   AF-F2PWI6-F1
#
_cell.length_a   1.000
_cell.length_b   1.000
_cell.length_c   1.000
_cell.angle_alpha   90.00
_cell.angle_beta   90.00
_cell.angle_gamma   90.00
#
_symmetry.space_group_name_H-M   'P 1'
#
loop_
_entity.id
_entity.type
_entity.pdbx_description
1 polymer ?
#
loop_
_entity_poly.entity_id
_entity_poly.type
_entity_poly.pdbx_seq_one_letter_code
_entity_poly.pdbx_strand_id
1 'polypeptide(L)'
;MHGLLLAGLAAALPLGVAGLPARQQSGLSPRGIDINPYRFASMAKYSEHKATSQMVHSFSYSKDDDYVATATKLVKSTFPNMTFRTVKDHYIGTNGIGHVHFKQTAHGIDIDNADFNVNIGRDGKVFTFGNSFYEGEMPKTNPLTKRDFADPVKALHGAIKTLKLPVKPQSAKAMPMKEAETFMFEGTSGALSEPMAKLVYIQKDGKLHLTWRVETDVGDNWLLSYVDSKETETVHNVVDYVASADYKVFAWGLNDPTEGQPTMIKDPWNTTGSGSPFTWHGDGEMDYTVTRGNNIAAQDNPSGGGQWENNYRPESPELSFVYEYNEQMEPEQYKDFAITQLFYTTNTFHDLLYSFGFTEEAGNFQMNNNGKGGEGNDFAICNAQDGSGTNNANFATPPDGQNGRMRMYTWTTAQPSRDGDLEAGIVIHEYAHGLSNRLCGGPANSNCLSELEAGGMGEGWGDFYATAIRLKQDDTRETDYTMGEWAANMEGGIREYPYSTNMQTNPYTYADVEGMSEVHGIGTVWATILYDVLWNLIDEHGMSKNIMPKFVNGAPSDGRNLAMKLVLDGMTLMPCNPNFVQARDAIIDADQALTNGQNKCALMKAFSKRGLGSNYKHGKNRVNNFDMPADC
;
A
#
# COMPACT_ATOMS: atom_id res chain seq x y z
N MET A 1 -8.41 -45.34 49.86
CA MET A 1 -7.72 -45.46 51.16
C MET A 1 -6.34 -44.87 51.01
N HIS A 2 -6.04 -43.83 51.82
CA HIS A 2 -4.73 -43.35 52.34
C HIS A 2 -3.47 -43.47 51.44
N GLY A 3 -2.66 -42.44 51.22
CA GLY A 3 -2.53 -41.14 51.86
C GLY A 3 -1.22 -40.44 51.43
N LEU A 4 -1.13 -39.16 51.79
CA LEU A 4 -0.02 -38.20 51.62
C LEU A 4 1.38 -38.66 52.11
N LEU A 5 2.44 -38.06 51.54
CA LEU A 5 3.58 -37.38 52.22
C LEU A 5 4.58 -36.88 51.13
N LEU A 6 4.76 -35.58 50.84
CA LEU A 6 5.48 -34.48 51.53
C LEU A 6 7.01 -34.37 51.26
N ALA A 7 7.37 -33.18 50.76
CA ALA A 7 8.58 -32.38 51.00
C ALA A 7 9.96 -32.77 50.41
N GLY A 8 10.39 -31.95 49.44
CA GLY A 8 11.42 -30.92 49.66
C GLY A 8 12.89 -31.32 49.55
N LEU A 9 13.61 -30.73 48.59
CA LEU A 9 15.01 -30.33 48.76
C LEU A 9 15.43 -29.33 47.67
N ALA A 10 15.74 -28.11 48.12
CA ALA A 10 16.44 -27.09 47.36
C ALA A 10 17.96 -27.34 47.48
N ALA A 11 18.68 -27.25 46.37
CA ALA A 11 20.13 -27.09 46.35
C ALA A 11 20.51 -26.08 45.26
N ALA A 12 21.22 -25.04 45.68
CA ALA A 12 21.73 -23.97 44.83
C ALA A 12 23.10 -24.33 44.23
N LEU A 13 23.25 -24.07 42.91
CA LEU A 13 24.40 -23.54 42.11
C LEU A 13 25.83 -24.12 42.32
N PRO A 14 26.78 -24.06 41.34
CA PRO A 14 26.89 -23.05 40.26
C PRO A 14 27.50 -23.53 38.89
N LEU A 15 27.71 -22.56 37.99
CA LEU A 15 28.67 -22.47 36.87
C LEU A 15 28.30 -23.04 35.47
N GLY A 16 27.98 -22.11 34.57
CA GLY A 16 28.82 -21.84 33.39
C GLY A 16 28.60 -22.71 32.16
N VAL A 17 27.70 -22.28 31.27
CA VAL A 17 27.75 -22.67 29.85
C VAL A 17 27.91 -21.40 29.02
N ALA A 18 29.07 -21.29 28.37
CA ALA A 18 29.39 -20.23 27.44
C ALA A 18 28.41 -20.26 26.27
N GLY A 19 27.65 -19.17 26.08
CA GLY A 19 26.87 -18.96 24.88
C GLY A 19 27.79 -18.79 23.67
N LEU A 20 27.63 -19.64 22.67
CA LEU A 20 28.15 -19.40 21.33
C LEU A 20 27.43 -18.16 20.77
N PRO A 21 28.15 -17.16 20.24
CA PRO A 21 27.52 -15.94 19.76
C PRO A 21 26.66 -16.25 18.53
N ALA A 22 25.38 -15.89 18.62
CA ALA A 22 24.50 -15.83 17.46
C ALA A 22 25.17 -14.91 16.42
N ARG A 23 25.51 -15.49 15.27
CA ARG A 23 26.09 -14.78 14.14
C ARG A 23 25.01 -13.83 13.61
N GLN A 24 25.09 -12.55 13.98
CA GLN A 24 24.30 -11.49 13.36
C GLN A 24 24.56 -11.52 11.85
N GLN A 25 23.58 -11.98 11.08
CA GLN A 25 23.49 -11.67 9.66
C GLN A 25 23.15 -10.18 9.56
N SER A 26 24.18 -9.34 9.47
CA SER A 26 24.06 -7.94 9.10
C SER A 26 23.78 -7.83 7.59
N GLY A 27 22.57 -8.20 7.18
CA GLY A 27 21.96 -7.62 5.99
C GLY A 27 21.61 -6.17 6.32
N LEU A 28 22.54 -5.25 6.08
CA LEU A 28 22.27 -3.82 6.18
C LEU A 28 21.34 -3.42 5.03
N SER A 29 20.04 -3.58 5.24
CA SER A 29 19.09 -2.61 4.68
C SER A 29 19.50 -1.23 5.21
N PRO A 30 19.53 -0.16 4.40
CA PRO A 30 19.70 1.19 4.92
C PRO A 30 18.63 1.37 6.01
N ARG A 31 19.03 1.52 7.28
CA ARG A 31 18.07 1.82 8.34
C ARG A 31 17.35 3.10 7.93
N GLY A 32 16.03 3.04 7.77
CA GLY A 32 15.21 4.23 7.57
C GLY A 32 15.49 5.27 8.67
N ILE A 33 15.28 6.55 8.35
CA ILE A 33 15.49 7.65 9.29
C ILE A 33 14.43 7.54 10.39
N ASP A 34 14.83 7.21 11.62
CA ASP A 34 13.92 7.12 12.76
C ASP A 34 13.68 8.50 13.39
N ILE A 35 12.51 9.07 13.10
CA ILE A 35 12.10 10.39 13.59
C ILE A 35 11.15 10.33 14.79
N ASN A 36 10.69 9.14 15.20
CA ASN A 36 9.66 8.98 16.23
C ASN A 36 10.01 9.64 17.58
N PRO A 37 11.27 9.59 18.06
CA PRO A 37 11.67 10.27 19.29
C PRO A 37 11.58 11.81 19.24
N TYR A 38 11.40 12.38 18.04
CA TYR A 38 11.46 13.82 17.77
C TYR A 38 10.11 14.42 17.39
N ARG A 39 9.01 13.68 17.46
CA ARG A 39 7.67 14.19 17.11
C ARG A 39 7.22 15.28 18.08
N PHE A 40 6.43 16.24 17.58
CA PHE A 40 5.77 17.24 18.42
C PHE A 40 4.64 16.58 19.22
N ALA A 41 4.50 17.00 20.48
CA ALA A 41 3.30 16.68 21.26
C ALA A 41 2.12 17.56 20.79
N SER A 42 0.90 17.03 20.84
CA SER A 42 -0.30 17.81 20.56
C SER A 42 -0.53 18.87 21.64
N MET A 43 -0.66 20.13 21.22
CA MET A 43 -0.88 21.29 22.11
C MET A 43 -2.04 22.18 21.64
N ALA A 44 -2.63 21.86 20.49
CA ALA A 44 -3.67 22.66 19.88
C ALA A 44 -5.01 22.50 20.63
N LYS A 45 -5.74 23.61 20.74
CA LYS A 45 -7.12 23.67 21.24
C LYS A 45 -8.02 24.11 20.10
N TYR A 46 -9.21 23.52 20.00
CA TYR A 46 -10.22 23.88 19.01
C TYR A 46 -11.50 24.35 19.69
N SER A 47 -12.05 25.47 19.21
CA SER A 47 -13.34 26.00 19.62
C SER A 47 -14.35 25.76 18.51
N GLU A 48 -15.25 24.80 18.75
CA GLU A 48 -16.37 24.52 17.85
C GLU A 48 -17.40 25.67 17.84
N HIS A 49 -18.32 25.65 16.88
CA HIS A 49 -19.20 26.78 16.57
C HIS A 49 -20.04 27.29 17.74
N LYS A 50 -20.61 26.40 18.54
CA LYS A 50 -21.46 26.76 19.69
C LYS A 50 -20.63 27.39 20.80
N ALA A 51 -19.49 26.79 21.16
CA ALA A 51 -18.53 27.38 22.09
C ALA A 51 -18.02 28.74 21.61
N THR A 52 -17.68 28.85 20.33
CA THR A 52 -17.23 30.10 19.70
C THR A 52 -18.30 31.17 19.81
N SER A 53 -19.55 30.86 19.44
CA SER A 53 -20.69 31.80 19.49
C SER A 53 -20.94 32.34 20.90
N GLN A 54 -20.72 31.53 21.93
CA GLN A 54 -20.80 31.98 23.33
C GLN A 54 -19.63 32.90 23.70
N MET A 55 -18.40 32.54 23.32
CA MET A 55 -17.20 33.33 23.59
C MET A 55 -17.22 34.70 22.90
N VAL A 56 -17.79 34.77 21.70
CA VAL A 56 -17.83 35.99 20.90
C VAL A 56 -19.17 36.73 20.97
N HIS A 57 -20.07 36.35 21.89
CA HIS A 57 -21.41 36.97 22.01
C HIS A 57 -21.33 38.49 22.27
N SER A 58 -20.36 38.93 23.07
CA SER A 58 -20.10 40.35 23.36
C SER A 58 -19.09 41.01 22.41
N PHE A 59 -18.63 40.28 21.39
CA PHE A 59 -17.63 40.77 20.46
C PHE A 59 -18.20 41.86 19.55
N SER A 60 -17.54 43.02 19.50
CA SER A 60 -17.99 44.14 18.67
C SER A 60 -17.56 43.93 17.21
N TYR A 61 -18.52 43.70 16.34
CA TYR A 61 -18.32 43.63 14.89
C TYR A 61 -18.54 45.01 14.26
N SER A 62 -17.58 45.51 13.48
CA SER A 62 -17.80 46.69 12.64
C SER A 62 -18.35 46.28 11.28
N LYS A 63 -19.25 47.10 10.71
CA LYS A 63 -19.73 46.90 9.33
C LYS A 63 -18.63 47.15 8.29
N ASP A 64 -17.56 47.84 8.67
CA ASP A 64 -16.43 48.17 7.80
C ASP A 64 -15.27 47.16 7.93
N ASP A 65 -15.37 46.16 8.82
CA ASP A 65 -14.34 45.12 8.93
C ASP A 65 -14.47 44.12 7.78
N ASP A 66 -13.37 43.84 7.09
CA ASP A 66 -13.27 42.64 6.27
C ASP A 66 -13.01 41.40 7.15
N TYR A 67 -13.10 40.21 6.54
CA TYR A 67 -12.94 38.94 7.25
C TYR A 67 -11.57 38.80 7.93
N VAL A 68 -10.51 39.40 7.37
CA VAL A 68 -9.15 39.39 7.96
C VAL A 68 -9.10 40.32 9.17
N ALA A 69 -9.73 41.49 9.11
CA ALA A 69 -9.84 42.43 10.21
C ALA A 69 -10.65 41.84 11.38
N THR A 70 -11.77 41.18 11.10
CA THR A 70 -12.56 40.45 12.12
C THR A 70 -11.73 39.37 12.78
N ALA A 71 -11.05 38.53 12.00
CA ALA A 71 -10.17 37.49 12.52
C ALA A 71 -9.03 38.06 13.38
N THR A 72 -8.40 39.14 12.92
CA THR A 72 -7.29 39.79 13.64
C THR A 72 -7.75 40.36 14.99
N LYS A 73 -8.96 40.93 15.06
CA LYS A 73 -9.53 41.43 16.32
C LYS A 73 -9.74 40.29 17.31
N LEU A 74 -10.18 39.11 16.85
CA LEU A 74 -10.34 37.94 17.72
C LEU A 74 -9.00 37.57 18.35
N VAL A 75 -7.96 37.39 17.54
CA VAL A 75 -6.63 37.02 18.06
C VAL A 75 -6.10 38.04 19.07
N LYS A 76 -6.24 39.34 18.79
CA LYS A 76 -5.86 40.40 19.75
C LYS A 76 -6.67 40.36 21.05
N SER A 77 -7.95 40.00 20.97
CA SER A 77 -8.80 39.88 22.16
C SER A 77 -8.45 38.67 23.01
N THR A 78 -8.10 37.55 22.37
CA THR A 78 -7.71 36.31 23.05
C THR A 78 -6.30 36.42 23.64
N PHE A 79 -5.38 37.05 22.92
CA PHE A 79 -3.97 37.16 23.30
C PHE A 79 -3.46 38.61 23.20
N PRO A 80 -3.89 39.52 24.10
CA PRO A 80 -3.61 40.95 23.99
C PRO A 80 -2.14 41.34 24.13
N ASN A 81 -1.34 40.49 24.78
CA ASN A 81 0.07 40.74 25.06
C ASN A 81 1.03 39.94 24.15
N MET A 82 0.50 39.17 23.20
CA MET A 82 1.31 38.34 22.31
C MET A 82 1.54 39.05 20.98
N THR A 83 2.75 38.89 20.45
CA THR A 83 3.12 39.35 19.11
C THR A 83 2.85 38.26 18.09
N PHE A 84 2.25 38.62 16.96
CA PHE A 84 1.94 37.68 15.88
C PHE A 84 1.88 38.42 14.55
N ARG A 85 1.94 37.67 13.46
CA ARG A 85 1.70 38.15 12.10
C ARG A 85 0.58 37.35 11.44
N THR A 86 -0.18 38.01 10.58
CA THR A 86 -1.11 37.33 9.67
C THR A 86 -0.31 36.58 8.60
N VAL A 87 -0.69 35.35 8.28
CA VAL A 87 -0.15 34.61 7.15
C VAL A 87 -0.84 35.11 5.86
N LYS A 88 -0.07 35.27 4.79
CA LYS A 88 -0.50 36.00 3.58
C LYS A 88 -1.50 35.24 2.71
N ASP A 89 -1.55 33.92 2.85
CA ASP A 89 -2.35 32.96 2.08
C ASP A 89 -3.77 32.76 2.64
N HIS A 90 -4.37 33.82 3.19
CA HIS A 90 -5.77 33.78 3.60
C HIS A 90 -6.70 33.79 2.39
N TYR A 91 -7.83 33.08 2.47
CA TYR A 91 -8.74 32.92 1.34
C TYR A 91 -10.19 32.77 1.79
N ILE A 92 -11.13 32.89 0.86
CA ILE A 92 -12.53 32.51 1.07
C ILE A 92 -12.77 31.22 0.29
N GLY A 93 -13.15 30.15 0.99
CA GLY A 93 -13.44 28.87 0.37
C GLY A 93 -14.67 28.92 -0.53
N THR A 94 -14.83 27.92 -1.38
CA THR A 94 -16.03 27.75 -2.24
C THR A 94 -17.33 27.61 -1.43
N ASN A 95 -17.21 27.17 -0.17
CA ASN A 95 -18.28 27.15 0.82
C ASN A 95 -18.63 28.54 1.40
N GLY A 96 -17.94 29.60 1.01
CA GLY A 96 -18.14 30.97 1.49
C GLY A 96 -17.60 31.25 2.89
N ILE A 97 -16.76 30.38 3.44
CA ILE A 97 -16.09 30.58 4.74
C ILE A 97 -14.72 31.25 4.49
N GLY A 98 -14.43 32.34 5.20
CA GLY A 98 -13.12 32.97 5.18
C GLY A 98 -12.15 32.25 6.10
N HIS A 99 -10.96 31.92 5.62
CA HIS A 99 -9.91 31.25 6.38
C HIS A 99 -8.74 32.22 6.58
N VAL A 100 -8.42 32.52 7.84
CA VAL A 100 -7.34 33.45 8.20
C VAL A 100 -6.43 32.78 9.22
N HIS A 101 -5.13 32.74 8.91
CA HIS A 101 -4.13 32.12 9.75
C HIS A 101 -3.18 33.17 10.32
N PHE A 102 -2.71 32.94 11.55
CA PHE A 102 -1.75 33.78 12.24
C PHE A 102 -0.65 32.92 12.82
N LYS A 103 0.59 33.43 12.71
CA LYS A 103 1.78 32.81 13.29
C LYS A 103 2.23 33.66 14.47
N GLN A 104 2.39 33.06 15.65
CA GLN A 104 2.95 33.78 16.79
C GLN A 104 4.42 34.10 16.52
N THR A 105 4.87 35.24 17.03
CA THR A 105 6.25 35.68 16.87
C THR A 105 6.83 36.10 18.22
N ALA A 106 8.14 35.96 18.40
CA ALA A 106 8.89 36.57 19.49
C ALA A 106 10.07 37.34 18.89
N HIS A 107 10.18 38.64 19.20
CA HIS A 107 11.20 39.54 18.63
C HIS A 107 11.25 39.57 17.09
N GLY A 108 10.12 39.31 16.43
CA GLY A 108 10.03 39.23 14.97
C GLY A 108 10.48 37.90 14.36
N ILE A 109 10.81 36.91 15.20
CA ILE A 109 11.09 35.53 14.78
C ILE A 109 9.83 34.69 15.00
N ASP A 110 9.47 33.87 14.01
CA ASP A 110 8.31 32.97 14.10
C ASP A 110 8.51 31.93 15.22
N ILE A 111 7.44 31.63 15.96
CA ILE A 111 7.34 30.44 16.79
C ILE A 111 6.65 29.38 15.94
N ASP A 112 7.42 28.46 15.38
CA ASP A 112 7.03 27.73 14.17
C ASP A 112 5.88 26.75 14.39
N ASN A 113 5.70 26.24 15.61
CA ASN A 113 4.59 25.36 16.01
C ASN A 113 3.46 26.08 16.80
N ALA A 114 3.42 27.42 16.75
CA ALA A 114 2.44 28.24 17.46
C ALA A 114 1.57 29.04 16.48
N ASP A 115 0.40 28.49 16.19
CA ASP A 115 -0.54 28.96 15.17
C ASP A 115 -1.89 29.34 15.76
N PHE A 116 -2.58 30.25 15.10
CA PHE A 116 -3.98 30.56 15.37
C PHE A 116 -4.71 30.62 14.04
N ASN A 117 -5.73 29.77 13.86
CA ASN A 117 -6.58 29.77 12.68
C ASN A 117 -7.97 30.27 13.05
N VAL A 118 -8.52 31.18 12.25
CA VAL A 118 -9.85 31.75 12.44
C VAL A 118 -10.66 31.53 11.17
N ASN A 119 -11.83 30.90 11.33
CA ASN A 119 -12.78 30.70 10.25
C ASN A 119 -13.91 31.72 10.40
N ILE A 120 -14.20 32.49 9.36
CA ILE A 120 -15.21 33.55 9.32
C ILE A 120 -16.41 33.06 8.52
N GLY A 121 -17.59 33.09 9.15
CA GLY A 121 -18.85 32.72 8.54
C GLY A 121 -19.27 33.66 7.42
N ARG A 122 -20.21 33.21 6.59
CA ARG A 122 -20.81 34.02 5.51
C ARG A 122 -21.49 35.30 6.03
N ASP A 123 -21.85 35.32 7.31
CA ASP A 123 -22.41 36.48 8.01
C ASP A 123 -21.34 37.48 8.48
N GLY A 124 -20.06 37.24 8.16
CA GLY A 124 -18.92 38.06 8.55
C GLY A 124 -18.48 37.87 10.00
N LYS A 125 -19.04 36.89 10.74
CA LYS A 125 -18.71 36.65 12.14
C LYS A 125 -17.71 35.52 12.31
N VAL A 126 -17.06 35.45 13.47
CA VAL A 126 -16.21 34.32 13.82
C VAL A 126 -17.07 33.06 13.91
N PHE A 127 -16.79 32.08 13.05
CA PHE A 127 -17.50 30.81 13.00
C PHE A 127 -16.87 29.77 13.93
N THR A 128 -15.57 29.52 13.77
CA THR A 128 -14.75 28.63 14.61
C THR A 128 -13.31 29.13 14.66
N PHE A 129 -12.53 28.68 15.64
CA PHE A 129 -11.09 28.94 15.67
C PHE A 129 -10.30 27.84 16.38
N GLY A 130 -9.05 27.68 15.98
CA GLY A 130 -8.06 26.82 16.63
C GLY A 130 -6.85 27.64 17.07
N ASN A 131 -6.17 27.16 18.13
CA ASN A 131 -5.04 27.85 18.73
C ASN A 131 -3.99 26.88 19.29
N SER A 132 -2.72 27.16 19.00
CA SER A 132 -1.55 26.57 19.64
C SER A 132 -0.52 27.64 20.09
N PHE A 133 -0.93 28.92 20.23
CA PHE A 133 -0.04 29.96 20.74
C PHE A 133 0.57 29.60 22.09
N TYR A 134 1.86 29.92 22.24
CA TYR A 134 2.58 29.84 23.50
C TYR A 134 2.07 30.90 24.48
N GLU A 135 1.63 30.44 25.65
CA GLU A 135 1.09 31.28 26.73
C GLU A 135 2.12 31.55 27.85
N GLY A 136 3.33 30.98 27.75
CA GLY A 136 4.36 31.11 28.79
C GLY A 136 5.20 32.40 28.70
N GLU A 137 6.32 32.43 29.43
CA GLU A 137 7.19 33.62 29.51
C GLU A 137 7.98 33.82 28.20
N MET A 138 7.75 34.96 27.53
CA MET A 138 8.48 35.33 26.33
C MET A 138 9.96 35.64 26.63
N PRO A 139 10.91 35.33 25.72
CA PRO A 139 12.31 35.64 25.90
C PRO A 139 12.53 37.14 26.16
N LYS A 140 13.29 37.51 27.19
CA LYS A 140 13.52 38.92 27.56
C LYS A 140 14.45 39.67 26.59
N THR A 141 15.34 38.93 25.93
CA THR A 141 16.37 39.48 25.07
C THR A 141 16.10 39.11 23.61
N ASN A 142 16.24 40.07 22.71
CA ASN A 142 16.18 39.82 21.28
C ASN A 142 17.49 39.13 20.81
N PRO A 143 17.44 37.87 20.34
CA PRO A 143 18.65 37.14 19.94
C PRO A 143 19.36 37.76 18.74
N LEU A 144 18.65 38.51 17.89
CA LEU A 144 19.21 39.16 16.69
C LEU A 144 20.16 40.31 17.03
N THR A 145 20.03 40.91 18.23
CA THR A 145 20.88 42.06 18.64
C THR A 145 22.31 41.66 18.95
N LYS A 146 22.49 40.51 19.61
CA LYS A 146 23.80 39.97 19.98
C LYS A 146 24.30 38.90 19.00
N ARG A 147 23.43 38.41 18.11
CA ARG A 147 23.67 37.24 17.26
C ARG A 147 24.21 36.06 18.06
N ASP A 148 23.56 35.81 19.19
CA ASP A 148 23.95 34.78 20.15
C ASP A 148 23.38 33.42 19.74
N PHE A 149 23.80 32.97 18.56
CA PHE A 149 23.46 31.68 17.94
C PHE A 149 24.58 31.25 16.98
N ALA A 150 24.70 29.94 16.78
CA ALA A 150 25.69 29.31 15.94
C ALA A 150 25.38 29.48 14.44
N ASP A 151 26.41 29.28 13.62
CA ASP A 151 26.30 29.29 12.16
C ASP A 151 25.33 28.20 11.65
N PRO A 152 24.41 28.51 10.72
CA PRO A 152 23.43 27.55 10.21
C PRO A 152 24.07 26.33 9.54
N VAL A 153 25.28 26.44 8.97
CA VAL A 153 26.02 25.29 8.41
C VAL A 153 26.34 24.27 9.51
N LYS A 154 26.61 24.71 10.74
CA LYS A 154 26.82 23.79 11.88
C LYS A 154 25.53 23.07 12.26
N ALA A 155 24.39 23.74 12.19
CA ALA A 155 23.09 23.11 12.40
C ALA A 155 22.78 22.06 11.33
N LEU A 156 23.10 22.33 10.06
CA LEU A 156 23.01 21.33 8.99
C LEU A 156 23.86 20.09 9.29
N HIS A 157 25.12 20.27 9.71
CA HIS A 157 25.96 19.13 10.12
C HIS A 157 25.37 18.37 11.32
N GLY A 158 24.77 19.08 12.25
CA GLY A 158 24.01 18.55 13.37
C GLY A 158 22.89 17.62 12.95
N ALA A 159 21.98 18.11 12.13
CA ALA A 159 20.86 17.34 11.60
C ALA A 159 21.35 16.09 10.85
N ILE A 160 22.35 16.25 9.97
CA ILE A 160 22.95 15.14 9.22
C ILE A 160 23.52 14.07 10.15
N LYS A 161 24.28 14.48 11.17
CA LYS A 161 24.92 13.55 12.12
C LYS A 161 23.89 12.83 12.99
N THR A 162 22.97 13.58 13.59
CA THR A 162 22.01 13.05 14.57
C THR A 162 20.98 12.15 13.92
N LEU A 163 20.45 12.55 12.75
CA LEU A 163 19.43 11.79 12.01
C LEU A 163 20.02 10.83 10.97
N LYS A 164 21.36 10.83 10.81
CA LYS A 164 22.08 10.01 9.81
C LYS A 164 21.59 10.26 8.38
N LEU A 165 21.32 11.52 8.05
CA LEU A 165 20.81 11.89 6.74
C LEU A 165 21.83 11.58 5.64
N PRO A 166 21.40 11.12 4.45
CA PRO A 166 22.28 10.85 3.30
C PRO A 166 22.80 12.13 2.61
N VAL A 167 22.79 13.27 3.29
CA VAL A 167 23.28 14.56 2.79
C VAL A 167 24.75 14.71 3.15
N LYS A 168 25.56 15.12 2.18
CA LYS A 168 27.00 15.35 2.35
C LYS A 168 27.29 16.85 2.27
N PRO A 169 27.85 17.47 3.33
CA PRO A 169 28.04 18.92 3.40
C PRO A 169 29.49 19.35 3.11
N GLN A 170 30.22 18.70 2.19
CA GLN A 170 31.69 18.85 2.07
C GLN A 170 32.16 20.29 1.81
N SER A 171 31.35 21.10 1.13
CA SER A 171 31.64 22.51 0.85
C SER A 171 30.46 23.43 1.19
N ALA A 172 29.61 23.01 2.13
CA ALA A 172 28.37 23.69 2.44
C ALA A 172 28.60 25.17 2.81
N LYS A 173 27.90 26.08 2.12
CA LYS A 173 27.89 27.51 2.42
C LYS A 173 26.47 28.01 2.55
N ALA A 174 26.20 28.77 3.62
CA ALA A 174 24.90 29.40 3.83
C ALA A 174 24.80 30.71 3.01
N MET A 175 23.90 30.73 2.05
CA MET A 175 23.60 31.87 1.19
C MET A 175 22.32 32.55 1.68
N PRO A 176 22.37 33.84 2.06
CA PRO A 176 21.20 34.52 2.61
C PRO A 176 20.09 34.68 1.56
N MET A 177 18.84 34.48 1.99
CA MET A 177 17.65 34.65 1.18
C MET A 177 16.97 36.01 1.45
N LYS A 178 15.87 36.30 0.73
CA LYS A 178 15.09 37.54 0.91
C LYS A 178 14.46 37.65 2.30
N GLU A 179 14.08 36.53 2.89
CA GLU A 179 13.54 36.49 4.24
C GLU A 179 14.68 36.56 5.26
N ALA A 180 14.48 37.33 6.34
CA ALA A 180 15.50 37.52 7.36
C ALA A 180 15.86 36.20 8.05
N GLU A 181 17.15 36.03 8.35
CA GLU A 181 17.71 34.82 8.99
C GLU A 181 17.27 33.51 8.32
N THR A 182 17.11 33.55 7.00
CA THR A 182 16.82 32.40 6.15
C THR A 182 17.95 32.22 5.15
N PHE A 183 18.43 30.98 5.00
CA PHE A 183 19.61 30.64 4.21
C PHE A 183 19.34 29.41 3.36
N MET A 184 19.87 29.41 2.14
CA MET A 184 19.99 28.24 1.29
C MET A 184 21.42 27.70 1.39
N PHE A 185 21.59 26.39 1.47
CA PHE A 185 22.92 25.78 1.52
C PHE A 185 23.38 25.36 0.12
N GLU A 186 24.41 26.03 -0.39
CA GLU A 186 25.09 25.61 -1.61
C GLU A 186 26.25 24.66 -1.28
N GLY A 187 26.67 23.84 -2.24
CA GLY A 187 27.84 22.96 -2.08
C GLY A 187 27.59 21.72 -1.22
N THR A 188 26.32 21.31 -1.09
CA THR A 188 25.87 20.03 -0.56
C THR A 188 25.62 19.02 -1.68
N SER A 189 25.60 17.72 -1.37
CA SER A 189 25.17 16.66 -2.29
C SER A 189 24.36 15.59 -1.56
N GLY A 190 23.54 14.82 -2.28
CA GLY A 190 22.73 13.74 -1.71
C GLY A 190 21.31 14.12 -1.29
N ALA A 191 20.99 15.41 -1.21
CA ALA A 191 19.60 15.90 -1.18
C ALA A 191 19.08 16.12 -2.60
N LEU A 192 17.76 16.00 -2.82
CA LEU A 192 17.12 16.23 -4.12
C LEU A 192 16.99 17.72 -4.47
N SER A 193 16.94 18.58 -3.44
CA SER A 193 16.99 20.04 -3.55
C SER A 193 18.09 20.61 -2.64
N GLU A 194 18.48 21.86 -2.86
CA GLU A 194 19.36 22.58 -1.94
C GLU A 194 18.71 22.63 -0.55
N PRO A 195 19.38 22.13 0.51
CA PRO A 195 18.87 22.25 1.87
C PRO A 195 18.73 23.72 2.28
N MET A 196 17.80 24.02 3.18
CA MET A 196 17.59 25.37 3.71
C MET A 196 17.70 25.42 5.23
N ALA A 197 17.94 26.60 5.78
CA ALA A 197 17.84 26.86 7.21
C ALA A 197 17.09 28.16 7.47
N LYS A 198 16.18 28.14 8.44
CA LYS A 198 15.52 29.34 8.96
C LYS A 198 15.63 29.40 10.47
N LEU A 199 16.02 30.55 11.01
CA LEU A 199 16.03 30.75 12.45
C LEU A 199 14.59 30.91 12.95
N VAL A 200 14.14 30.03 13.83
CA VAL A 200 12.78 30.02 14.39
C VAL A 200 12.81 29.67 15.88
N TYR A 201 11.75 30.03 16.60
CA TYR A 201 11.46 29.45 17.91
C TYR A 201 10.57 28.22 17.77
N ILE A 202 10.67 27.29 18.71
CA ILE A 202 9.66 26.24 18.92
C ILE A 202 9.24 26.19 20.38
N GLN A 203 7.99 25.86 20.64
CA GLN A 203 7.49 25.51 21.96
C GLN A 203 7.72 24.03 22.25
N LYS A 204 8.49 23.73 23.30
CA LYS A 204 8.75 22.38 23.80
C LYS A 204 8.93 22.42 25.32
N ASP A 205 8.42 21.41 26.03
CA ASP A 205 8.56 21.26 27.49
C ASP A 205 8.16 22.51 28.29
N GLY A 206 7.12 23.22 27.81
CA GLY A 206 6.61 24.46 28.40
C GLY A 206 7.49 25.71 28.20
N LYS A 207 8.51 25.64 27.35
CA LYS A 207 9.45 26.73 27.08
C LYS A 207 9.61 26.98 25.58
N LEU A 208 10.14 28.15 25.23
CA LEU A 208 10.59 28.45 23.87
C LEU A 208 12.07 28.13 23.72
N HIS A 209 12.39 27.37 22.68
CA HIS A 209 13.75 27.05 22.26
C HIS A 209 14.03 27.79 20.94
N LEU A 210 15.15 28.51 20.87
CA LEU A 210 15.62 29.10 19.62
C LEU A 210 16.35 28.03 18.81
N THR A 211 15.94 27.82 17.57
CA THR A 211 16.40 26.72 16.72
C THR A 211 16.68 27.17 15.29
N TRP A 212 17.59 26.48 14.63
CA TRP A 212 17.63 26.44 13.17
C TRP A 212 16.70 25.34 12.69
N ARG A 213 15.63 25.71 11.97
CA ARG A 213 14.83 24.77 11.19
C ARG A 213 15.59 24.44 9.92
N VAL A 214 16.25 23.30 9.91
CA VAL A 214 17.01 22.78 8.77
C VAL A 214 16.08 21.91 7.93
N GLU A 215 15.90 22.28 6.67
CA GLU A 215 15.03 21.61 5.71
C GLU A 215 15.87 20.79 4.73
N THR A 216 15.57 19.49 4.60
CA THR A 216 16.27 18.56 3.71
C THR A 216 15.27 17.64 3.00
N ASP A 217 15.24 17.72 1.66
CA ASP A 217 14.59 16.73 0.81
C ASP A 217 15.58 15.61 0.48
N VAL A 218 15.33 14.40 0.98
CA VAL A 218 16.17 13.22 0.78
C VAL A 218 15.46 12.11 0.00
N GLY A 219 14.38 12.45 -0.72
CA GLY A 219 13.57 11.50 -1.49
C GLY A 219 12.43 10.92 -0.68
N ASP A 220 12.68 9.81 0.03
CA ASP A 220 11.65 9.10 0.80
C ASP A 220 11.15 9.89 2.02
N ASN A 221 11.86 10.96 2.41
CA ASN A 221 11.49 11.86 3.48
C ASN A 221 11.81 13.31 3.09
N TRP A 222 10.99 14.25 3.53
CA TRP A 222 11.24 15.68 3.44
C TRP A 222 11.20 16.26 4.85
N LEU A 223 12.37 16.45 5.44
CA LEU A 223 12.50 16.68 6.87
C LEU A 223 12.71 18.16 7.20
N LEU A 224 11.91 18.68 8.12
CA LEU A 224 12.19 19.87 8.90
C LEU A 224 12.78 19.47 10.26
N SER A 225 14.09 19.61 10.40
CA SER A 225 14.83 19.32 11.63
C SER A 225 15.04 20.58 12.44
N TYR A 226 14.50 20.65 13.66
CA TYR A 226 14.64 21.80 14.56
C TYR A 226 15.88 21.63 15.44
N VAL A 227 17.01 22.12 14.95
CA VAL A 227 18.32 22.00 15.61
C VAL A 227 18.53 23.16 16.57
N ASP A 228 19.00 22.91 17.79
CA ASP A 228 19.25 23.98 18.76
C ASP A 228 20.20 25.05 18.19
N SER A 229 19.84 26.32 18.38
CA SER A 229 20.58 27.45 17.82
C SER A 229 21.98 27.61 18.40
N LYS A 230 22.31 27.00 19.55
CA LYS A 230 23.64 27.03 20.15
C LYS A 230 24.28 25.65 20.21
N GLU A 231 23.52 24.66 20.67
CA GLU A 231 23.96 23.27 20.79
C GLU A 231 23.66 22.52 19.49
N THR A 232 24.41 22.81 18.43
CA THR A 232 24.06 22.37 17.08
C THR A 232 24.05 20.86 16.83
N GLU A 233 24.34 20.00 17.82
CA GLU A 233 24.13 18.54 17.71
C GLU A 233 22.80 18.09 18.34
N THR A 234 22.12 18.96 19.08
CA THR A 234 20.84 18.71 19.72
C THR A 234 19.71 18.99 18.74
N VAL A 235 19.03 17.94 18.28
CA VAL A 235 17.79 18.04 17.49
C VAL A 235 16.61 17.97 18.45
N HIS A 236 15.81 19.04 18.52
CA HIS A 236 14.67 19.10 19.42
C HIS A 236 13.47 18.34 18.87
N ASN A 237 13.13 18.60 17.62
CA ASN A 237 11.98 18.00 16.94
C ASN A 237 12.28 17.79 15.46
N VAL A 238 11.51 16.91 14.83
CA VAL A 238 11.53 16.68 13.38
C VAL A 238 10.09 16.61 12.89
N VAL A 239 9.80 17.30 11.79
CA VAL A 239 8.58 17.12 11.00
C VAL A 239 8.99 16.50 9.68
N ASP A 240 8.27 15.48 9.23
CA ASP A 240 8.38 14.95 7.89
C ASP A 240 7.18 15.43 7.08
N TYR A 241 7.42 16.02 5.92
CA TYR A 241 6.38 16.40 4.98
C TYR A 241 5.90 15.21 4.14
N VAL A 242 6.61 14.08 4.17
CA VAL A 242 6.14 12.82 3.60
C VAL A 242 5.35 12.07 4.68
N ALA A 243 4.08 11.76 4.39
CA ALA A 243 3.30 10.83 5.19
C ALA A 243 3.74 9.40 4.88
N SER A 244 4.03 8.60 5.91
CA SER A 244 4.36 7.18 5.76
C SER A 244 3.31 6.30 6.41
N ALA A 245 3.00 5.15 5.81
CA ALA A 245 2.15 4.13 6.41
C ALA A 245 2.94 2.89 6.83
N ASP A 246 2.54 2.33 7.97
CA ASP A 246 3.06 1.08 8.52
C ASP A 246 1.97 0.01 8.51
N TYR A 247 2.29 -1.19 8.04
CA TYR A 247 1.39 -2.34 7.98
C TYR A 247 1.99 -3.53 8.72
N LYS A 248 1.25 -4.16 9.62
CA LYS A 248 1.56 -5.49 10.16
C LYS A 248 0.71 -6.52 9.40
N VAL A 249 1.33 -7.24 8.45
CA VAL A 249 0.65 -8.15 7.51
C VAL A 249 1.52 -9.37 7.20
N PHE A 250 0.92 -10.45 6.73
CA PHE A 250 1.62 -11.49 5.99
C PHE A 250 2.15 -10.90 4.70
N ALA A 251 3.48 -10.94 4.55
CA ALA A 251 4.17 -10.31 3.44
C ALA A 251 3.79 -10.94 2.09
N TRP A 252 3.89 -10.14 1.04
CA TRP A 252 3.63 -10.59 -0.34
C TRP A 252 4.48 -11.81 -0.69
N GLY A 253 3.84 -12.86 -1.19
CA GLY A 253 4.45 -14.17 -1.47
C GLY A 253 4.22 -15.24 -0.40
N LEU A 254 3.77 -14.86 0.81
CA LEU A 254 3.22 -15.83 1.78
C LEU A 254 1.77 -16.11 1.41
N ASN A 255 1.42 -17.37 1.16
CA ASN A 255 0.07 -17.72 0.77
C ASN A 255 -0.92 -17.65 1.93
N ASP A 256 -0.53 -18.14 3.10
CA ASP A 256 -1.40 -18.29 4.25
C ASP A 256 -0.59 -18.30 5.56
N PRO A 257 -1.25 -18.22 6.74
CA PRO A 257 -0.58 -18.12 8.02
C PRO A 257 0.36 -19.29 8.39
N THR A 258 0.29 -20.42 7.68
CA THR A 258 1.21 -21.55 7.94
C THR A 258 2.58 -21.35 7.32
N GLU A 259 2.72 -20.44 6.35
CA GLU A 259 3.96 -20.23 5.60
C GLU A 259 4.90 -19.17 6.22
N GLY A 260 4.43 -18.43 7.22
CA GLY A 260 5.24 -17.40 7.85
C GLY A 260 4.52 -16.66 8.98
N GLN A 261 5.15 -15.61 9.48
CA GLN A 261 4.58 -14.74 10.51
C GLN A 261 4.34 -13.35 9.91
N PRO A 262 3.39 -12.57 10.46
CA PRO A 262 3.20 -11.18 10.04
C PRO A 262 4.49 -10.36 10.23
N THR A 263 4.76 -9.47 9.30
CA THR A 263 5.92 -8.57 9.29
C THR A 263 5.49 -7.12 9.21
N MET A 264 6.36 -6.23 9.68
CA MET A 264 6.18 -4.79 9.53
C MET A 264 6.65 -4.36 8.13
N ILE A 265 5.73 -3.83 7.34
CA ILE A 265 5.98 -3.29 6.00
C ILE A 265 5.67 -1.81 6.02
N LYS A 266 6.60 -1.00 5.54
CA LYS A 266 6.47 0.45 5.47
C LYS A 266 6.37 0.87 4.01
N ASP A 267 5.41 1.75 3.69
CA ASP A 267 5.21 2.37 2.36
C ASP A 267 5.36 1.36 1.20
N PRO A 268 4.51 0.32 1.14
CA PRO A 268 4.66 -0.78 0.19
C PRO A 268 4.43 -0.38 -1.28
N TRP A 269 3.85 0.79 -1.54
CA TRP A 269 3.61 1.31 -2.89
C TRP A 269 4.87 1.89 -3.52
N ASN A 270 4.88 1.91 -4.86
CA ASN A 270 5.73 2.82 -5.62
C ASN A 270 4.85 3.97 -6.12
N THR A 271 5.34 5.21 -6.10
CA THR A 271 4.62 6.40 -6.64
C THR A 271 5.07 6.81 -8.03
N THR A 272 6.23 6.34 -8.50
CA THR A 272 6.82 6.76 -9.77
C THR A 272 6.61 5.71 -10.85
N GLY A 273 5.87 6.07 -11.91
CA GLY A 273 5.65 5.19 -13.07
C GLY A 273 4.89 3.91 -12.74
N SER A 274 4.08 3.94 -11.68
CA SER A 274 3.35 2.80 -11.11
C SER A 274 1.83 3.00 -11.19
N GLY A 275 1.11 1.99 -10.73
CA GLY A 275 -0.34 2.04 -10.55
C GLY A 275 -0.82 2.83 -9.34
N SER A 276 0.09 3.30 -8.48
CA SER A 276 -0.25 3.96 -7.20
C SER A 276 0.43 5.33 -7.05
N PRO A 277 0.23 6.28 -7.99
CA PRO A 277 0.88 7.59 -7.94
C PRO A 277 0.47 8.43 -6.73
N PHE A 278 -0.66 8.10 -6.10
CA PHE A 278 -1.23 8.80 -4.94
C PHE A 278 -1.03 8.02 -3.63
N THR A 279 -0.10 7.06 -3.60
CA THR A 279 -0.05 5.99 -2.57
C THR A 279 -1.30 5.10 -2.61
N TRP A 280 -1.42 4.14 -1.68
CA TRP A 280 -2.67 3.38 -1.53
C TRP A 280 -3.74 4.12 -0.74
N HIS A 281 -3.37 5.22 -0.06
CA HIS A 281 -4.25 5.99 0.83
C HIS A 281 -4.68 7.34 0.26
N GLY A 282 -4.46 7.59 -1.04
CA GLY A 282 -4.93 8.79 -1.71
C GLY A 282 -5.57 8.46 -3.04
N ASP A 283 -6.45 9.34 -3.54
CA ASP A 283 -7.04 9.26 -4.88
C ASP A 283 -6.69 10.47 -5.77
N GLY A 284 -5.79 11.33 -5.30
CA GLY A 284 -5.38 12.56 -5.96
C GLY A 284 -6.26 13.78 -5.66
N GLU A 285 -7.42 13.58 -5.04
CA GLU A 285 -8.26 14.67 -4.50
C GLU A 285 -8.28 14.67 -2.97
N MET A 286 -8.32 13.49 -2.36
CA MET A 286 -8.37 13.29 -0.93
C MET A 286 -7.33 12.25 -0.49
N ASP A 287 -6.73 12.52 0.67
CA ASP A 287 -5.95 11.55 1.43
C ASP A 287 -6.84 10.93 2.52
N TYR A 288 -6.65 9.64 2.78
CA TYR A 288 -7.46 8.82 3.67
C TYR A 288 -6.62 8.27 4.81
N THR A 289 -7.17 8.28 6.02
CA THR A 289 -6.59 7.67 7.23
C THR A 289 -7.14 6.27 7.49
N VAL A 290 -7.74 5.65 6.48
CA VAL A 290 -8.45 4.36 6.55
C VAL A 290 -8.01 3.47 5.38
N THR A 291 -8.39 2.19 5.37
CA THR A 291 -8.13 1.23 4.27
C THR A 291 -8.94 1.54 3.00
N ARG A 292 -8.69 2.71 2.40
CA ARG A 292 -9.28 3.22 1.16
C ARG A 292 -8.29 4.14 0.44
N GLY A 293 -8.29 4.09 -0.88
CA GLY A 293 -7.65 5.07 -1.74
C GLY A 293 -8.00 4.85 -3.20
N ASN A 294 -7.05 5.12 -4.11
CA ASN A 294 -7.32 5.09 -5.54
C ASN A 294 -7.72 3.70 -6.06
N ASN A 295 -7.12 2.64 -5.55
CA ASN A 295 -7.19 1.32 -6.19
C ASN A 295 -8.25 0.41 -5.54
N ILE A 296 -8.40 0.51 -4.21
CA ILE A 296 -9.29 -0.34 -3.40
C ILE A 296 -9.95 0.45 -2.27
N ALA A 297 -11.17 0.05 -1.89
CA ALA A 297 -11.76 0.32 -0.59
C ALA A 297 -12.07 -1.01 0.13
N ALA A 298 -11.42 -1.23 1.29
CA ALA A 298 -11.62 -2.41 2.11
C ALA A 298 -12.39 -2.08 3.41
N GLN A 299 -13.33 -2.94 3.77
CA GLN A 299 -14.21 -2.81 4.94
C GLN A 299 -14.74 -4.18 5.36
N ASP A 300 -15.32 -4.26 6.56
CA ASP A 300 -16.17 -5.40 6.92
C ASP A 300 -17.49 -5.40 6.13
N ASN A 301 -18.16 -6.55 6.08
CA ASN A 301 -19.56 -6.61 5.65
C ASN A 301 -20.35 -7.73 6.35
N PRO A 302 -20.51 -7.68 7.68
CA PRO A 302 -21.18 -8.75 8.43
C PRO A 302 -22.66 -8.96 8.03
N SER A 303 -23.29 -7.97 7.39
CA SER A 303 -24.66 -8.08 6.91
C SER A 303 -24.81 -8.86 5.59
N GLY A 304 -23.73 -8.98 4.81
CA GLY A 304 -23.77 -9.49 3.45
C GLY A 304 -24.51 -8.59 2.45
N GLY A 305 -24.80 -7.35 2.83
CA GLY A 305 -25.53 -6.37 2.02
C GLY A 305 -24.67 -5.74 0.93
N GLY A 306 -25.29 -4.89 0.10
CA GLY A 306 -24.60 -4.19 -0.99
C GLY A 306 -24.01 -2.82 -0.63
N GLN A 307 -24.25 -2.33 0.59
CA GLN A 307 -23.69 -1.06 1.08
C GLN A 307 -22.27 -1.30 1.60
N TRP A 308 -21.35 -0.38 1.31
CA TRP A 308 -19.94 -0.51 1.70
C TRP A 308 -19.34 0.81 2.20
N GLU A 309 -19.85 1.94 1.73
CA GLU A 309 -19.31 3.29 1.91
C GLU A 309 -19.09 3.62 3.39
N ASN A 310 -20.10 3.28 4.21
CA ASN A 310 -20.14 3.56 5.64
C ASN A 310 -19.90 2.30 6.51
N ASN A 311 -19.56 1.17 5.90
CA ASN A 311 -19.20 -0.02 6.67
C ASN A 311 -17.90 0.22 7.44
N TYR A 312 -17.68 -0.59 8.45
CA TYR A 312 -16.57 -0.40 9.36
C TYR A 312 -15.25 -0.74 8.64
N ARG A 313 -14.25 0.11 8.87
CA ARG A 313 -12.87 -0.09 8.48
C ARG A 313 -11.96 0.54 9.54
N PRO A 314 -10.77 0.00 9.77
CA PRO A 314 -9.84 0.59 10.71
C PRO A 314 -9.46 2.01 10.28
N GLU A 315 -9.47 2.95 11.24
CA GLU A 315 -8.97 4.31 11.07
C GLU A 315 -7.71 4.51 11.91
N SER A 316 -6.65 5.01 11.28
CA SER A 316 -5.37 5.32 11.89
C SER A 316 -4.90 6.68 11.34
N PRO A 317 -5.08 7.78 12.09
CA PRO A 317 -4.63 9.11 11.66
C PRO A 317 -3.14 9.19 11.34
N GLU A 318 -2.32 8.35 11.97
CA GLU A 318 -0.89 8.24 11.73
C GLU A 318 -0.53 7.23 10.63
N LEU A 319 -1.52 6.64 9.95
CA LEU A 319 -1.36 5.56 8.96
C LEU A 319 -0.60 4.34 9.50
N SER A 320 -0.74 4.06 10.80
CA SER A 320 -0.16 2.87 11.44
C SER A 320 -1.23 1.78 11.58
N PHE A 321 -1.33 0.91 10.57
CA PHE A 321 -2.24 -0.23 10.52
C PHE A 321 -1.58 -1.48 11.12
N VAL A 322 -1.40 -1.43 12.45
CA VAL A 322 -0.69 -2.45 13.24
C VAL A 322 -1.66 -3.07 14.23
N TYR A 323 -2.28 -4.17 13.81
CA TYR A 323 -3.28 -4.87 14.60
C TYR A 323 -2.78 -6.23 15.07
N GLU A 324 -3.35 -6.72 16.16
CA GLU A 324 -3.00 -8.04 16.69
C GLU A 324 -3.70 -9.15 15.91
N TYR A 325 -2.95 -10.22 15.66
CA TYR A 325 -3.42 -11.45 15.06
C TYR A 325 -2.78 -12.63 15.80
N ASN A 326 -3.59 -13.66 16.05
CA ASN A 326 -3.14 -14.93 16.55
C ASN A 326 -4.06 -16.04 16.03
N GLU A 327 -3.50 -17.19 15.70
CA GLU A 327 -4.20 -18.35 15.13
C GLU A 327 -5.26 -18.98 16.05
N GLN A 328 -5.25 -18.67 17.36
CA GLN A 328 -6.30 -19.11 18.30
C GLN A 328 -7.50 -18.16 18.40
N MET A 329 -7.47 -17.01 17.74
CA MET A 329 -8.58 -16.06 17.73
C MET A 329 -9.65 -16.50 16.71
N GLU A 330 -10.91 -16.15 16.96
CA GLU A 330 -11.99 -16.23 15.95
C GLU A 330 -11.93 -15.01 15.01
N PRO A 331 -12.36 -15.13 13.73
CA PRO A 331 -12.30 -14.06 12.74
C PRO A 331 -12.74 -12.67 13.21
N GLU A 332 -13.88 -12.56 13.88
CA GLU A 332 -14.41 -11.28 14.37
C GLU A 332 -13.43 -10.58 15.33
N GLN A 333 -12.58 -11.32 16.04
CA GLN A 333 -11.65 -10.77 17.02
C GLN A 333 -10.43 -10.09 16.38
N TYR A 334 -10.13 -10.37 15.11
CA TYR A 334 -8.99 -9.81 14.37
C TYR A 334 -9.41 -9.11 13.07
N LYS A 335 -10.67 -8.66 12.95
CA LYS A 335 -11.18 -8.03 11.73
C LYS A 335 -10.35 -6.83 11.25
N ASP A 336 -9.76 -6.03 12.14
CA ASP A 336 -8.89 -4.92 11.73
C ASP A 336 -7.64 -5.41 11.01
N PHE A 337 -7.06 -6.52 11.48
CA PHE A 337 -5.94 -7.20 10.83
C PHE A 337 -6.38 -7.80 9.49
N ALA A 338 -7.54 -8.46 9.43
CA ALA A 338 -8.08 -9.04 8.19
C ALA A 338 -8.37 -7.99 7.11
N ILE A 339 -9.04 -6.89 7.46
CA ILE A 339 -9.31 -5.77 6.54
C ILE A 339 -7.99 -5.15 6.05
N THR A 340 -7.02 -5.00 6.94
CA THR A 340 -5.67 -4.50 6.60
C THR A 340 -4.93 -5.45 5.66
N GLN A 341 -5.00 -6.77 5.91
CA GLN A 341 -4.40 -7.80 5.06
C GLN A 341 -5.03 -7.82 3.67
N LEU A 342 -6.36 -7.79 3.59
CA LEU A 342 -7.10 -7.72 2.32
C LEU A 342 -6.66 -6.49 1.53
N PHE A 343 -6.66 -5.32 2.17
CA PHE A 343 -6.23 -4.06 1.56
C PHE A 343 -4.80 -4.13 1.03
N TYR A 344 -3.86 -4.67 1.83
CA TYR A 344 -2.46 -4.83 1.45
C TYR A 344 -2.28 -5.79 0.26
N THR A 345 -2.86 -6.99 0.33
CA THR A 345 -2.71 -8.03 -0.71
C THR A 345 -3.29 -7.54 -2.03
N THR A 346 -4.50 -6.95 -2.01
CA THR A 346 -5.15 -6.49 -3.23
C THR A 346 -4.43 -5.30 -3.86
N ASN A 347 -3.94 -4.33 -3.08
CA ASN A 347 -3.18 -3.20 -3.64
C ASN A 347 -1.83 -3.66 -4.21
N THR A 348 -1.14 -4.58 -3.53
CA THR A 348 0.12 -5.15 -4.05
C THR A 348 -0.11 -5.86 -5.38
N PHE A 349 -1.21 -6.61 -5.49
CA PHE A 349 -1.54 -7.29 -6.73
C PHE A 349 -1.95 -6.32 -7.85
N HIS A 350 -2.70 -5.26 -7.53
CA HIS A 350 -2.96 -4.17 -8.46
C HIS A 350 -1.64 -3.60 -9.03
N ASP A 351 -0.68 -3.27 -8.17
CA ASP A 351 0.60 -2.69 -8.59
C ASP A 351 1.45 -3.68 -9.43
N LEU A 352 1.40 -4.97 -9.11
CA LEU A 352 2.01 -6.03 -9.93
C LEU A 352 1.38 -6.09 -11.32
N LEU A 353 0.05 -6.16 -11.41
CA LEU A 353 -0.67 -6.23 -12.68
C LEU A 353 -0.47 -4.95 -13.50
N TYR A 354 -0.42 -3.79 -12.86
CA TYR A 354 -0.09 -2.53 -13.51
C TYR A 354 1.29 -2.59 -14.19
N SER A 355 2.29 -3.13 -13.48
CA SER A 355 3.64 -3.29 -14.04
C SER A 355 3.66 -4.23 -15.26
N PHE A 356 2.72 -5.18 -15.34
CA PHE A 356 2.53 -6.03 -16.50
C PHE A 356 1.66 -5.42 -17.61
N GLY A 357 1.03 -4.28 -17.40
CA GLY A 357 0.25 -3.58 -18.43
C GLY A 357 -1.27 -3.55 -18.20
N PHE A 358 -1.77 -4.06 -17.06
CA PHE A 358 -3.16 -3.80 -16.65
C PHE A 358 -3.27 -2.39 -16.08
N THR A 359 -3.24 -1.43 -17.00
CA THR A 359 -3.24 0.02 -16.78
C THR A 359 -4.64 0.59 -16.91
N GLU A 360 -4.76 1.90 -16.76
CA GLU A 360 -6.01 2.65 -16.86
C GLU A 360 -6.70 2.41 -18.23
N GLU A 361 -5.97 2.51 -19.35
CA GLU A 361 -6.52 2.23 -20.70
C GLU A 361 -6.90 0.76 -20.91
N ALA A 362 -6.27 -0.14 -20.16
CA ALA A 362 -6.57 -1.57 -20.19
C ALA A 362 -7.75 -1.95 -19.27
N GLY A 363 -8.41 -0.96 -18.67
CA GLY A 363 -9.57 -1.15 -17.81
C GLY A 363 -9.23 -1.73 -16.45
N ASN A 364 -8.19 -1.23 -15.81
CA ASN A 364 -7.90 -1.54 -14.41
C ASN A 364 -8.93 -0.90 -13.46
N PHE A 365 -8.80 -1.16 -12.16
CA PHE A 365 -9.72 -0.65 -11.15
C PHE A 365 -9.11 0.55 -10.43
N GLN A 366 -9.52 1.77 -10.77
CA GLN A 366 -9.05 3.01 -10.15
C GLN A 366 -10.16 4.06 -10.00
N MET A 367 -10.18 4.75 -8.86
CA MET A 367 -11.04 5.91 -8.63
C MET A 367 -10.70 7.02 -9.62
N ASN A 368 -9.41 7.32 -9.75
CA ASN A 368 -8.87 8.41 -10.56
C ASN A 368 -7.76 7.88 -11.46
N ASN A 369 -8.02 7.91 -12.77
CA ASN A 369 -7.08 7.47 -13.81
C ASN A 369 -6.01 8.52 -14.14
N ASN A 370 -6.02 9.68 -13.47
CA ASN A 370 -5.04 10.76 -13.64
C ASN A 370 -4.85 11.19 -15.10
N GLY A 371 -5.92 11.18 -15.89
CA GLY A 371 -5.90 11.55 -17.31
C GLY A 371 -5.15 10.58 -18.23
N LYS A 372 -4.85 9.35 -17.78
CA LYS A 372 -4.11 8.34 -18.56
C LYS A 372 -4.98 7.48 -19.49
N GLY A 373 -6.30 7.70 -19.52
CA GLY A 373 -7.26 6.94 -20.33
C GLY A 373 -8.12 5.97 -19.51
N GLY A 374 -8.92 5.13 -20.18
CA GLY A 374 -9.93 4.27 -19.54
C GLY A 374 -11.09 5.04 -18.88
N GLU A 375 -11.98 4.32 -18.21
CA GLU A 375 -13.09 4.88 -17.41
C GLU A 375 -12.86 4.64 -15.90
N GLY A 376 -12.51 5.70 -15.15
CA GLY A 376 -12.30 5.61 -13.70
C GLY A 376 -13.61 5.61 -12.89
N ASN A 377 -13.51 5.94 -11.60
CA ASN A 377 -14.55 5.76 -10.56
C ASN A 377 -14.86 4.28 -10.27
N ASP A 378 -13.89 3.40 -10.45
CA ASP A 378 -14.15 1.96 -10.50
C ASP A 378 -13.17 1.12 -9.68
N PHE A 379 -12.52 1.72 -8.67
CA PHE A 379 -11.73 0.98 -7.67
C PHE A 379 -12.46 -0.28 -7.16
N ALA A 380 -11.72 -1.30 -6.73
CA ALA A 380 -12.33 -2.52 -6.23
C ALA A 380 -12.89 -2.33 -4.81
N ILE A 381 -14.17 -2.70 -4.62
CA ILE A 381 -14.81 -2.78 -3.30
C ILE A 381 -14.49 -4.16 -2.73
N CYS A 382 -13.72 -4.22 -1.65
CA CYS A 382 -13.28 -5.48 -1.04
C CYS A 382 -13.90 -5.66 0.36
N ASN A 383 -14.84 -6.60 0.46
CA ASN A 383 -15.52 -6.90 1.72
C ASN A 383 -14.81 -8.04 2.44
N ALA A 384 -14.20 -7.73 3.57
CA ALA A 384 -13.65 -8.71 4.52
C ALA A 384 -14.78 -9.35 5.34
N GLN A 385 -14.62 -10.63 5.67
CA GLN A 385 -15.55 -11.40 6.51
C GLN A 385 -17.03 -11.18 6.12
N ASP A 386 -17.32 -11.18 4.82
CA ASP A 386 -18.65 -10.85 4.28
C ASP A 386 -19.68 -11.90 4.74
N GLY A 387 -20.76 -11.43 5.37
CA GLY A 387 -21.79 -12.28 5.97
C GLY A 387 -22.79 -12.91 4.99
N SER A 388 -22.62 -12.70 3.68
CA SER A 388 -23.50 -13.31 2.67
C SER A 388 -23.20 -14.79 2.40
N GLY A 389 -22.09 -15.32 2.90
CA GLY A 389 -21.70 -16.72 2.74
C GLY A 389 -20.58 -17.16 3.69
N THR A 390 -20.21 -18.43 3.57
CA THR A 390 -19.03 -19.04 4.21
C THR A 390 -18.40 -20.04 3.27
N ASN A 391 -17.15 -20.43 3.54
CA ASN A 391 -16.43 -21.49 2.82
C ASN A 391 -16.29 -21.25 1.31
N ASN A 392 -16.15 -19.98 0.91
CA ASN A 392 -16.04 -19.55 -0.48
C ASN A 392 -15.48 -18.12 -0.55
N ALA A 393 -15.41 -17.55 -1.75
CA ALA A 393 -15.29 -16.12 -2.01
C ALA A 393 -15.99 -15.82 -3.36
N ASN A 394 -15.97 -14.57 -3.83
CA ASN A 394 -16.33 -14.23 -5.22
C ASN A 394 -15.92 -12.81 -5.57
N PHE A 395 -15.76 -12.56 -6.86
CA PHE A 395 -15.57 -11.23 -7.44
C PHE A 395 -16.59 -10.96 -8.55
N ALA A 396 -17.30 -9.84 -8.44
CA ALA A 396 -18.14 -9.33 -9.51
C ALA A 396 -17.37 -8.32 -10.37
N THR A 397 -17.29 -8.57 -11.67
CA THR A 397 -16.58 -7.70 -12.63
C THR A 397 -17.56 -7.04 -13.61
N PRO A 398 -18.13 -5.87 -13.29
CA PRO A 398 -18.80 -5.08 -14.31
C PRO A 398 -17.79 -4.46 -15.29
N PRO A 399 -18.26 -3.93 -16.43
CA PRO A 399 -17.40 -3.21 -17.38
C PRO A 399 -16.64 -2.05 -16.73
N ASP A 400 -15.63 -1.55 -17.45
CA ASP A 400 -14.85 -0.36 -17.10
C ASP A 400 -15.74 0.81 -16.66
N GLY A 401 -15.30 1.59 -15.67
CA GLY A 401 -16.08 2.69 -15.09
C GLY A 401 -17.11 2.29 -14.03
N GLN A 402 -17.19 1.00 -13.67
CA GLN A 402 -18.01 0.50 -12.57
C GLN A 402 -17.17 -0.35 -11.60
N ASN A 403 -17.37 -0.13 -10.30
CA ASN A 403 -16.59 -0.81 -9.26
C ASN A 403 -16.69 -2.34 -9.36
N GLY A 404 -15.53 -3.01 -9.42
CA GLY A 404 -15.43 -4.42 -9.09
C GLY A 404 -15.82 -4.65 -7.63
N ARG A 405 -16.37 -5.83 -7.31
CA ARG A 405 -16.76 -6.16 -5.93
C ARG A 405 -16.29 -7.54 -5.51
N MET A 406 -15.30 -7.58 -4.65
CA MET A 406 -14.78 -8.77 -3.99
C MET A 406 -15.52 -9.01 -2.66
N ARG A 407 -15.90 -10.26 -2.41
CA ARG A 407 -16.48 -10.71 -1.15
C ARG A 407 -15.68 -11.90 -0.63
N MET A 408 -14.93 -11.68 0.44
CA MET A 408 -14.15 -12.70 1.13
C MET A 408 -14.97 -13.25 2.28
N TYR A 409 -14.98 -14.57 2.46
CA TYR A 409 -15.76 -15.21 3.52
C TYR A 409 -14.89 -15.89 4.57
N THR A 410 -15.48 -16.06 5.74
CA THR A 410 -14.95 -16.95 6.77
C THR A 410 -15.20 -18.42 6.39
N TRP A 411 -14.30 -19.29 6.83
CA TRP A 411 -14.30 -20.72 6.59
C TRP A 411 -14.51 -21.47 7.90
N THR A 412 -15.63 -22.19 7.98
CA THR A 412 -16.11 -22.87 9.18
C THR A 412 -15.68 -24.35 9.24
N THR A 413 -14.67 -24.73 8.46
CA THR A 413 -14.15 -26.10 8.35
C THR A 413 -13.01 -26.41 9.33
N ALA A 414 -12.58 -25.41 10.11
CA ALA A 414 -11.59 -25.52 11.18
C ALA A 414 -12.13 -24.99 12.52
N GLN A 415 -11.37 -25.22 13.60
CA GLN A 415 -11.62 -24.65 14.92
C GLN A 415 -10.33 -24.04 15.50
N PRO A 416 -10.28 -22.70 15.73
CA PRO A 416 -11.28 -21.70 15.38
C PRO A 416 -11.54 -21.62 13.86
N SER A 417 -12.58 -20.90 13.44
CA SER A 417 -12.84 -20.69 12.01
C SER A 417 -11.65 -19.97 11.36
N ARG A 418 -11.34 -20.30 10.10
CA ARG A 418 -10.28 -19.63 9.33
C ARG A 418 -10.88 -18.48 8.52
N ASP A 419 -10.09 -17.45 8.30
CA ASP A 419 -10.55 -16.27 7.57
C ASP A 419 -9.93 -16.22 6.19
N GLY A 420 -10.76 -16.26 5.13
CA GLY A 420 -10.31 -16.27 3.74
C GLY A 420 -9.49 -15.03 3.38
N ASP A 421 -9.68 -13.91 4.10
CA ASP A 421 -8.89 -12.68 3.96
C ASP A 421 -7.40 -12.89 4.24
N LEU A 422 -7.04 -13.94 4.99
CA LEU A 422 -5.66 -14.27 5.34
C LEU A 422 -5.01 -15.30 4.41
N GLU A 423 -5.76 -15.85 3.45
CA GLU A 423 -5.21 -16.67 2.37
C GLU A 423 -5.05 -15.84 1.11
N ALA A 424 -3.84 -15.33 0.88
CA ALA A 424 -3.49 -14.51 -0.28
C ALA A 424 -3.85 -15.20 -1.60
N GLY A 425 -3.74 -16.53 -1.69
CA GLY A 425 -4.15 -17.29 -2.87
C GLY A 425 -5.63 -17.11 -3.24
N ILE A 426 -6.54 -17.05 -2.25
CA ILE A 426 -7.96 -16.78 -2.49
C ILE A 426 -8.15 -15.33 -2.94
N VAL A 427 -7.55 -14.37 -2.23
CA VAL A 427 -7.65 -12.94 -2.60
C VAL A 427 -7.14 -12.67 -4.02
N ILE A 428 -6.01 -13.27 -4.40
CA ILE A 428 -5.41 -13.15 -5.73
C ILE A 428 -6.32 -13.80 -6.78
N HIS A 429 -6.84 -15.00 -6.49
CA HIS A 429 -7.80 -15.70 -7.37
C HIS A 429 -9.00 -14.80 -7.69
N GLU A 430 -9.63 -14.22 -6.66
CA GLU A 430 -10.79 -13.36 -6.84
C GLU A 430 -10.47 -12.11 -7.65
N TYR A 431 -9.36 -11.43 -7.35
CA TYR A 431 -9.00 -10.23 -8.12
C TYR A 431 -8.64 -10.56 -9.58
N ALA A 432 -8.13 -11.76 -9.84
CA ALA A 432 -7.84 -12.23 -11.20
C ALA A 432 -9.10 -12.49 -12.04
N HIS A 433 -10.28 -12.69 -11.44
CA HIS A 433 -11.54 -12.60 -12.17
C HIS A 433 -11.80 -11.17 -12.69
N GLY A 434 -11.42 -10.16 -11.90
CA GLY A 434 -11.41 -8.75 -12.32
C GLY A 434 -10.54 -8.53 -13.54
N LEU A 435 -9.27 -8.94 -13.45
CA LEU A 435 -8.29 -8.88 -14.55
C LEU A 435 -8.81 -9.55 -15.83
N SER A 436 -9.17 -10.83 -15.73
CA SER A 436 -9.51 -11.64 -16.90
C SER A 436 -10.78 -11.16 -17.60
N ASN A 437 -11.82 -10.77 -16.86
CA ASN A 437 -13.05 -10.24 -17.45
C ASN A 437 -12.91 -8.81 -18.00
N ARG A 438 -12.00 -7.98 -17.48
CA ARG A 438 -11.72 -6.64 -18.06
C ARG A 438 -10.89 -6.74 -19.34
N LEU A 439 -9.95 -7.68 -19.42
CA LEU A 439 -9.09 -7.82 -20.60
C LEU A 439 -9.74 -8.60 -21.74
N CYS A 440 -10.39 -9.73 -21.46
CA CYS A 440 -10.97 -10.58 -22.51
C CYS A 440 -12.12 -9.85 -23.22
N GLY A 441 -11.99 -9.61 -24.53
CA GLY A 441 -13.00 -8.88 -25.31
C GLY A 441 -13.04 -7.36 -25.05
N GLY A 442 -12.09 -6.84 -24.26
CA GLY A 442 -11.86 -5.42 -24.00
C GLY A 442 -12.64 -4.83 -22.81
N PRO A 443 -12.16 -3.70 -22.24
CA PRO A 443 -12.65 -3.16 -20.97
C PRO A 443 -14.16 -2.91 -20.88
N ALA A 444 -14.78 -2.56 -22.00
CA ALA A 444 -16.21 -2.22 -22.07
C ALA A 444 -17.15 -3.45 -22.07
N ASN A 445 -16.64 -4.68 -22.11
CA ASN A 445 -17.47 -5.88 -22.27
C ASN A 445 -17.07 -7.05 -21.35
N SER A 446 -17.73 -7.15 -20.19
CA SER A 446 -17.50 -8.23 -19.21
C SER A 446 -18.29 -9.52 -19.47
N ASN A 447 -18.89 -9.71 -20.65
CA ASN A 447 -19.63 -10.94 -21.01
C ASN A 447 -18.75 -11.99 -21.71
N CYS A 448 -17.43 -11.83 -21.66
CA CYS A 448 -16.48 -12.54 -22.52
C CYS A 448 -15.85 -13.78 -21.91
N LEU A 449 -16.24 -14.14 -20.68
CA LEU A 449 -15.91 -15.41 -20.02
C LEU A 449 -17.18 -16.09 -19.48
N SER A 450 -18.30 -15.94 -20.18
CA SER A 450 -19.61 -16.44 -19.74
C SER A 450 -19.95 -17.82 -20.30
N GLU A 451 -19.32 -18.25 -21.40
CA GLU A 451 -19.46 -19.63 -21.89
C GLU A 451 -18.69 -20.61 -20.99
N LEU A 452 -19.17 -21.86 -20.87
CA LEU A 452 -18.66 -22.82 -19.89
C LEU A 452 -17.13 -23.04 -19.93
N GLU A 453 -16.55 -23.22 -21.13
CA GLU A 453 -15.09 -23.41 -21.26
C GLU A 453 -14.32 -22.11 -21.01
N ALA A 454 -14.88 -20.96 -21.43
CA ALA A 454 -14.30 -19.64 -21.21
C ALA A 454 -14.29 -19.27 -19.71
N GLY A 455 -15.43 -19.44 -19.03
CA GLY A 455 -15.55 -19.28 -17.59
C GLY A 455 -14.67 -20.26 -16.81
N GLY A 456 -14.53 -21.49 -17.31
CA GLY A 456 -13.55 -22.45 -16.80
C GLY A 456 -12.12 -21.93 -16.88
N MET A 457 -11.69 -21.34 -18.00
CA MET A 457 -10.38 -20.69 -18.05
C MET A 457 -10.29 -19.48 -17.10
N GLY A 458 -11.39 -18.76 -16.88
CA GLY A 458 -11.55 -17.75 -15.83
C GLY A 458 -11.07 -18.23 -14.46
N GLU A 459 -11.62 -19.35 -13.99
CA GLU A 459 -11.19 -20.03 -12.75
C GLU A 459 -9.71 -20.42 -12.79
N GLY A 460 -9.26 -20.98 -13.92
CA GLY A 460 -7.88 -21.43 -14.08
C GLY A 460 -6.84 -20.31 -14.06
N TRP A 461 -7.17 -19.13 -14.56
CA TRP A 461 -6.27 -17.97 -14.47
C TRP A 461 -6.14 -17.47 -13.04
N GLY A 462 -7.22 -17.47 -12.25
CA GLY A 462 -7.17 -17.12 -10.84
C GLY A 462 -6.22 -18.04 -10.06
N ASP A 463 -6.38 -19.35 -10.24
CA ASP A 463 -5.51 -20.35 -9.63
C ASP A 463 -4.06 -20.23 -10.12
N PHE A 464 -3.85 -19.94 -11.41
CA PHE A 464 -2.53 -19.74 -11.99
C PHE A 464 -1.80 -18.54 -11.37
N TYR A 465 -2.43 -17.37 -11.26
CA TYR A 465 -1.77 -16.19 -10.66
C TYR A 465 -1.48 -16.42 -9.17
N ALA A 466 -2.45 -16.99 -8.42
CA ALA A 466 -2.27 -17.35 -7.02
C ALA A 466 -1.06 -18.28 -6.84
N THR A 467 -0.96 -19.32 -7.69
CA THR A 467 0.14 -20.28 -7.67
C THR A 467 1.45 -19.63 -8.09
N ALA A 468 1.50 -18.90 -9.21
CA ALA A 468 2.71 -18.27 -9.73
C ALA A 468 3.33 -17.30 -8.72
N ILE A 469 2.52 -16.50 -8.04
CA ILE A 469 2.97 -15.49 -7.07
C ILE A 469 3.57 -16.12 -5.80
N ARG A 470 3.02 -17.24 -5.33
CA ARG A 470 3.46 -17.90 -4.09
C ARG A 470 4.69 -18.80 -4.25
N LEU A 471 5.24 -18.96 -5.47
CA LEU A 471 6.47 -19.72 -5.69
C LEU A 471 7.62 -19.20 -4.81
N LYS A 472 8.26 -20.13 -4.10
CA LYS A 472 9.39 -19.91 -3.20
C LYS A 472 10.70 -20.15 -3.92
N GLN A 473 11.78 -19.56 -3.42
CA GLN A 473 13.09 -19.58 -4.09
C GLN A 473 13.72 -20.98 -4.20
N ASP A 474 13.35 -21.89 -3.32
CA ASP A 474 13.79 -23.28 -3.28
C ASP A 474 12.82 -24.24 -3.99
N ASP A 475 11.72 -23.75 -4.55
CA ASP A 475 10.83 -24.56 -5.36
C ASP A 475 11.53 -25.05 -6.63
N THR A 476 11.16 -26.26 -7.01
CA THR A 476 11.60 -26.86 -8.27
C THR A 476 10.38 -27.30 -9.08
N ARG A 477 10.63 -27.73 -10.32
CA ARG A 477 9.60 -28.30 -11.21
C ARG A 477 8.77 -29.42 -10.55
N GLU A 478 9.36 -30.12 -9.58
CA GLU A 478 8.75 -31.21 -8.83
C GLU A 478 7.90 -30.74 -7.64
N THR A 479 7.93 -29.45 -7.29
CA THR A 479 7.04 -28.89 -6.26
C THR A 479 5.60 -28.92 -6.77
N ASP A 480 4.70 -29.38 -5.92
CA ASP A 480 3.26 -29.38 -6.15
C ASP A 480 2.59 -28.27 -5.32
N TYR A 481 1.54 -27.65 -5.85
CA TYR A 481 0.78 -26.61 -5.16
C TYR A 481 -0.71 -26.94 -5.10
N THR A 482 -1.32 -26.65 -3.96
CA THR A 482 -2.76 -26.77 -3.72
C THR A 482 -3.41 -25.38 -3.69
N MET A 483 -4.74 -25.34 -3.74
CA MET A 483 -5.53 -24.10 -3.56
C MET A 483 -6.43 -24.24 -2.34
N GLY A 484 -6.54 -23.19 -1.53
CA GLY A 484 -7.49 -23.12 -0.43
C GLY A 484 -7.25 -24.12 0.69
N GLU A 485 -6.09 -24.79 0.74
CA GLU A 485 -5.83 -25.90 1.67
C GLU A 485 -5.91 -25.45 3.13
N TRP A 486 -5.32 -24.28 3.43
CA TRP A 486 -5.42 -23.70 4.75
C TRP A 486 -6.87 -23.27 5.04
N ALA A 487 -7.48 -22.37 4.27
CA ALA A 487 -8.83 -21.89 4.59
C ALA A 487 -9.85 -23.03 4.69
N ALA A 488 -9.82 -23.98 3.74
CA ALA A 488 -10.72 -25.12 3.70
C ALA A 488 -10.40 -26.21 4.72
N ASN A 489 -9.22 -26.19 5.36
CA ASN A 489 -8.76 -27.23 6.28
C ASN A 489 -8.88 -28.64 5.67
N MET A 490 -8.46 -28.73 4.41
CA MET A 490 -8.61 -29.91 3.56
C MET A 490 -7.25 -30.25 2.97
N GLU A 491 -6.66 -31.36 3.44
CA GLU A 491 -5.41 -31.89 2.87
C GLU A 491 -5.58 -32.11 1.36
N GLY A 492 -4.67 -31.55 0.56
CA GLY A 492 -4.76 -31.56 -0.89
C GLY A 492 -5.54 -30.37 -1.51
N GLY A 493 -6.16 -29.53 -0.69
CA GLY A 493 -6.88 -28.33 -1.13
C GLY A 493 -8.25 -28.61 -1.74
N ILE A 494 -8.84 -27.58 -2.35
CA ILE A 494 -10.23 -27.58 -2.85
C ILE A 494 -10.40 -28.06 -4.30
N ARG A 495 -9.29 -28.34 -5.00
CA ARG A 495 -9.29 -28.82 -6.39
C ARG A 495 -9.07 -30.33 -6.40
N GLU A 496 -9.50 -31.00 -7.46
CA GLU A 496 -9.42 -32.48 -7.56
C GLU A 496 -7.98 -33.00 -7.45
N TYR A 497 -7.02 -32.25 -8.01
CA TYR A 497 -5.60 -32.58 -7.97
C TYR A 497 -4.77 -31.33 -7.64
N PRO A 498 -3.64 -31.48 -6.93
CA PRO A 498 -2.63 -30.44 -6.86
C PRO A 498 -2.13 -30.04 -8.26
N TYR A 499 -1.71 -28.78 -8.43
CA TYR A 499 -0.96 -28.37 -9.61
C TYR A 499 0.42 -28.99 -9.55
N SER A 500 0.69 -29.86 -10.52
CA SER A 500 1.89 -30.66 -10.59
C SER A 500 2.34 -30.79 -12.02
N THR A 501 3.65 -30.70 -12.25
CA THR A 501 4.22 -31.08 -13.55
C THR A 501 4.33 -32.60 -13.71
N ASN A 502 4.04 -33.38 -12.67
CA ASN A 502 3.99 -34.83 -12.74
C ASN A 502 2.61 -35.32 -13.24
N MET A 503 2.59 -35.98 -14.40
CA MET A 503 1.36 -36.54 -15.00
C MET A 503 0.75 -37.70 -14.19
N GLN A 504 1.48 -38.28 -13.23
CA GLN A 504 0.92 -39.25 -12.27
C GLN A 504 0.19 -38.55 -11.12
N THR A 505 0.69 -37.40 -10.65
CA THR A 505 0.05 -36.62 -9.59
C THR A 505 -1.19 -35.91 -10.12
N ASN A 506 -1.05 -35.24 -11.27
CA ASN A 506 -2.16 -34.57 -11.94
C ASN A 506 -2.24 -35.08 -13.39
N PRO A 507 -3.19 -35.99 -13.70
CA PRO A 507 -3.29 -36.61 -15.02
C PRO A 507 -4.08 -35.79 -16.04
N TYR A 508 -4.63 -34.63 -15.67
CA TYR A 508 -5.54 -33.89 -16.54
C TYR A 508 -4.90 -33.48 -17.88
N THR A 509 -5.72 -33.61 -18.92
CA THR A 509 -5.48 -33.26 -20.32
C THR A 509 -6.70 -32.55 -20.91
N TYR A 510 -6.57 -31.97 -22.11
CA TYR A 510 -7.66 -31.23 -22.75
C TYR A 510 -8.91 -32.10 -23.01
N ALA A 511 -8.75 -33.39 -23.33
CA ALA A 511 -9.89 -34.28 -23.53
C ALA A 511 -10.71 -34.51 -22.26
N ASP A 512 -10.15 -34.32 -21.06
CA ASP A 512 -10.87 -34.50 -19.79
C ASP A 512 -11.90 -33.38 -19.55
N VAL A 513 -11.75 -32.23 -20.23
CA VAL A 513 -12.78 -31.17 -20.26
C VAL A 513 -14.08 -31.69 -20.89
N GLU A 514 -14.00 -32.70 -21.76
CA GLU A 514 -15.18 -33.33 -22.33
C GLU A 514 -16.02 -34.04 -21.25
N GLY A 515 -17.23 -33.52 -21.01
CA GLY A 515 -18.14 -34.05 -19.99
C GLY A 515 -18.08 -33.32 -18.64
N MET A 516 -17.15 -32.38 -18.46
CA MET A 516 -17.20 -31.45 -17.34
C MET A 516 -18.34 -30.45 -17.53
N SER A 517 -19.07 -30.17 -16.45
CA SER A 517 -20.20 -29.23 -16.43
C SER A 517 -20.02 -28.05 -15.47
N GLU A 518 -18.91 -28.03 -14.72
CA GLU A 518 -18.59 -27.03 -13.71
C GLU A 518 -17.30 -26.30 -14.07
N VAL A 519 -17.32 -24.97 -13.99
CA VAL A 519 -16.19 -24.10 -14.38
C VAL A 519 -14.93 -24.41 -13.55
N HIS A 520 -15.06 -24.68 -12.26
CA HIS A 520 -13.91 -24.97 -11.39
C HIS A 520 -13.13 -26.23 -11.81
N GLY A 521 -13.83 -27.27 -12.28
CA GLY A 521 -13.20 -28.49 -12.79
C GLY A 521 -12.42 -28.21 -14.07
N ILE A 522 -13.02 -27.45 -14.99
CA ILE A 522 -12.39 -27.02 -16.25
C ILE A 522 -11.18 -26.11 -15.95
N GLY A 523 -11.32 -25.20 -15.00
CA GLY A 523 -10.25 -24.31 -14.55
C GLY A 523 -9.06 -25.04 -13.95
N THR A 524 -9.31 -26.15 -13.24
CA THR A 524 -8.23 -27.02 -12.76
C THR A 524 -7.41 -27.57 -13.93
N VAL A 525 -8.05 -27.99 -15.04
CA VAL A 525 -7.32 -28.43 -16.25
C VAL A 525 -6.50 -27.28 -16.83
N TRP A 526 -7.08 -26.08 -16.95
CA TRP A 526 -6.38 -24.92 -17.52
C TRP A 526 -5.20 -24.44 -16.67
N ALA A 527 -5.39 -24.28 -15.36
CA ALA A 527 -4.33 -23.90 -14.43
C ALA A 527 -3.18 -24.92 -14.43
N THR A 528 -3.50 -26.22 -14.51
CA THR A 528 -2.51 -27.28 -14.65
C THR A 528 -1.67 -27.16 -15.93
N ILE A 529 -2.29 -26.77 -17.05
CA ILE A 529 -1.56 -26.47 -18.30
C ILE A 529 -0.64 -25.27 -18.11
N LEU A 530 -1.13 -24.19 -17.51
CA LEU A 530 -0.35 -22.98 -17.26
C LEU A 530 0.77 -23.21 -16.23
N TYR A 531 0.63 -24.17 -15.31
CA TYR A 531 1.69 -24.58 -14.40
C TYR A 531 2.86 -25.24 -15.14
N ASP A 532 2.59 -26.03 -16.19
CA ASP A 532 3.63 -26.54 -17.06
C ASP A 532 4.29 -25.43 -17.89
N VAL A 533 3.52 -24.43 -18.35
CA VAL A 533 4.05 -23.23 -19.03
C VAL A 533 5.00 -22.47 -18.10
N LEU A 534 4.56 -22.22 -16.85
CA LEU A 534 5.33 -21.54 -15.82
C LEU A 534 6.70 -22.19 -15.63
N TRP A 535 6.73 -23.50 -15.37
CA TRP A 535 7.98 -24.21 -15.14
C TRP A 535 8.86 -24.32 -16.38
N ASN A 536 8.29 -24.42 -17.59
CA ASN A 536 9.10 -24.40 -18.81
C ASN A 536 9.82 -23.05 -18.97
N LEU A 537 9.16 -21.94 -18.68
CA LEU A 537 9.79 -20.62 -18.74
C LEU A 537 10.77 -20.38 -17.60
N ILE A 538 10.49 -20.88 -16.39
CA ILE A 538 11.44 -20.82 -15.27
C ILE A 538 12.70 -21.63 -15.57
N ASP A 539 12.59 -22.80 -16.20
CA ASP A 539 13.76 -23.61 -16.57
C ASP A 539 14.65 -22.87 -17.60
N GLU A 540 14.06 -22.08 -18.49
CA GLU A 540 14.80 -21.34 -19.53
C GLU A 540 15.37 -20.00 -19.04
N HIS A 541 14.61 -19.25 -18.22
CA HIS A 541 14.93 -17.87 -17.85
C HIS A 541 15.26 -17.68 -16.37
N GLY A 542 15.19 -18.77 -15.58
CA GLY A 542 15.32 -18.73 -14.13
C GLY A 542 14.13 -18.08 -13.43
N MET A 543 14.23 -17.95 -12.10
CA MET A 543 13.25 -17.27 -11.28
C MET A 543 13.94 -16.25 -10.38
N SER A 544 13.43 -15.01 -10.39
CA SER A 544 13.99 -13.93 -9.58
C SER A 544 13.53 -14.01 -8.11
N LYS A 545 14.36 -13.49 -7.19
CA LYS A 545 14.02 -13.40 -5.76
C LYS A 545 12.83 -12.48 -5.49
N ASN A 546 12.73 -11.39 -6.25
CA ASN A 546 11.66 -10.43 -6.09
C ASN A 546 10.45 -10.86 -6.94
N ILE A 547 9.27 -10.87 -6.35
CA ILE A 547 8.02 -11.16 -7.09
C ILE A 547 7.72 -10.03 -8.07
N MET A 548 8.04 -8.79 -7.72
CA MET A 548 7.89 -7.66 -8.65
C MET A 548 8.87 -7.80 -9.83
N PRO A 549 8.40 -7.62 -11.07
CA PRO A 549 9.20 -7.87 -12.26
C PRO A 549 10.29 -6.84 -12.45
N LYS A 550 11.43 -7.31 -12.98
CA LYS A 550 12.42 -6.46 -13.61
C LYS A 550 12.29 -6.61 -15.12
N PHE A 551 12.13 -5.51 -15.83
CA PHE A 551 12.04 -5.52 -17.29
C PHE A 551 13.40 -5.31 -17.95
N VAL A 552 13.67 -6.06 -19.02
CA VAL A 552 14.80 -5.89 -19.93
C VAL A 552 14.25 -5.90 -21.34
N ASN A 553 14.49 -4.82 -22.10
CA ASN A 553 13.95 -4.63 -23.45
C ASN A 553 12.41 -4.80 -23.55
N GLY A 554 11.67 -4.38 -22.52
CA GLY A 554 10.21 -4.44 -22.49
C GLY A 554 9.62 -5.78 -22.00
N ALA A 555 10.42 -6.82 -21.82
CA ALA A 555 9.97 -8.11 -21.30
C ALA A 555 10.50 -8.37 -19.87
N PRO A 556 9.78 -9.10 -19.01
CA PRO A 556 10.31 -9.54 -17.73
C PRO A 556 11.59 -10.37 -17.89
N SER A 557 12.57 -10.19 -17.00
CA SER A 557 13.87 -10.83 -17.10
C SER A 557 13.94 -12.26 -16.54
N ASP A 558 12.87 -12.76 -15.95
CA ASP A 558 12.79 -14.09 -15.35
C ASP A 558 11.52 -14.82 -15.78
N GLY A 559 11.55 -16.16 -15.75
CA GLY A 559 10.54 -17.04 -16.30
C GLY A 559 9.20 -16.99 -15.59
N ARG A 560 9.18 -16.80 -14.26
CA ARG A 560 7.93 -16.66 -13.49
C ARG A 560 7.16 -15.42 -13.95
N ASN A 561 7.85 -14.28 -13.95
CA ASN A 561 7.22 -13.02 -14.35
C ASN A 561 6.92 -12.98 -15.86
N LEU A 562 7.75 -13.62 -16.69
CA LEU A 562 7.47 -13.76 -18.12
C LEU A 562 6.19 -14.59 -18.35
N ALA A 563 6.00 -15.70 -17.63
CA ALA A 563 4.78 -16.50 -17.71
C ALA A 563 3.53 -15.66 -17.38
N MET A 564 3.56 -14.94 -16.25
CA MET A 564 2.46 -14.07 -15.82
C MET A 564 2.16 -12.95 -16.84
N LYS A 565 3.19 -12.37 -17.44
CA LYS A 565 3.06 -11.34 -18.48
C LYS A 565 2.47 -11.90 -19.78
N LEU A 566 2.94 -13.06 -20.25
CA LEU A 566 2.43 -13.68 -21.48
C LEU A 566 0.97 -14.12 -21.34
N VAL A 567 0.58 -14.60 -20.16
CA VAL A 567 -0.83 -14.92 -19.87
C VAL A 567 -1.69 -13.65 -19.90
N LEU A 568 -1.23 -12.56 -19.27
CA LEU A 568 -1.93 -11.26 -19.30
C LEU A 568 -2.08 -10.75 -20.74
N ASP A 569 -0.99 -10.73 -21.50
CA ASP A 569 -1.01 -10.26 -22.89
C ASP A 569 -1.89 -11.16 -23.78
N GLY A 570 -1.89 -12.46 -23.55
CA GLY A 570 -2.82 -13.39 -24.20
C GLY A 570 -4.28 -13.00 -23.96
N MET A 571 -4.63 -12.49 -22.77
CA MET A 571 -5.97 -11.96 -22.47
C MET A 571 -6.35 -10.75 -23.31
N THR A 572 -5.39 -9.90 -23.64
CA THR A 572 -5.63 -8.74 -24.50
C THR A 572 -5.84 -9.11 -25.97
N LEU A 573 -5.36 -10.29 -26.39
CA LEU A 573 -5.39 -10.73 -27.79
C LEU A 573 -6.55 -11.68 -28.10
N MET A 574 -6.99 -12.47 -27.12
CA MET A 574 -7.99 -13.52 -27.36
C MET A 574 -9.39 -12.96 -27.63
N PRO A 575 -10.23 -13.68 -28.42
CA PRO A 575 -11.60 -13.25 -28.69
C PRO A 575 -12.47 -13.33 -27.44
N CYS A 576 -13.64 -12.71 -27.51
CA CYS A 576 -14.70 -12.90 -26.53
C CYS A 576 -15.20 -14.36 -26.51
N ASN A 577 -15.36 -14.94 -25.32
CA ASN A 577 -15.67 -16.36 -25.09
C ASN A 577 -14.73 -17.32 -25.84
N PRO A 578 -13.42 -17.29 -25.54
CA PRO A 578 -12.45 -18.16 -26.19
C PRO A 578 -12.58 -19.60 -25.69
N ASN A 579 -12.15 -20.55 -26.51
CA ASN A 579 -11.84 -21.91 -26.08
C ASN A 579 -10.33 -22.06 -25.75
N PHE A 580 -9.93 -23.20 -25.18
CA PHE A 580 -8.53 -23.44 -24.77
C PHE A 580 -7.53 -23.29 -25.93
N VAL A 581 -7.90 -23.73 -27.13
CA VAL A 581 -7.03 -23.67 -28.31
C VAL A 581 -6.78 -22.22 -28.72
N GLN A 582 -7.82 -21.38 -28.69
CA GLN A 582 -7.69 -19.95 -28.98
C GLN A 582 -6.89 -19.22 -27.90
N ALA A 583 -7.11 -19.55 -26.62
CA ALA A 583 -6.34 -18.95 -25.52
C ALA A 583 -4.85 -19.36 -25.58
N ARG A 584 -4.55 -20.62 -25.91
CA ARG A 584 -3.18 -21.08 -26.19
C ARG A 584 -2.54 -20.26 -27.30
N ASP A 585 -3.21 -20.17 -28.44
CA ASP A 585 -2.67 -19.46 -29.61
C ASP A 585 -2.43 -17.98 -29.28
N ALA A 586 -3.32 -17.35 -28.51
CA ALA A 586 -3.15 -15.99 -28.03
C ALA A 586 -1.93 -15.81 -27.10
N ILE A 587 -1.64 -16.78 -26.21
CA ILE A 587 -0.43 -16.75 -25.35
C ILE A 587 0.85 -16.90 -26.18
N ILE A 588 0.82 -17.70 -27.23
CA ILE A 588 1.97 -17.86 -28.15
C ILE A 588 2.15 -16.58 -28.99
N ASP A 589 1.07 -15.97 -29.45
CA ASP A 589 1.11 -14.71 -30.19
C ASP A 589 1.57 -13.55 -29.28
N ALA A 590 1.24 -13.57 -27.99
CA ALA A 590 1.79 -12.66 -27.00
C ALA A 590 3.32 -12.78 -26.90
N ASP A 591 3.86 -14.00 -26.91
CA ASP A 591 5.33 -14.21 -26.94
C ASP A 591 5.94 -13.74 -28.26
N GLN A 592 5.25 -13.97 -29.38
CA GLN A 592 5.66 -13.44 -30.67
C GLN A 592 5.75 -11.91 -30.68
N ALA A 593 4.79 -11.22 -30.04
CA ALA A 593 4.78 -9.77 -29.96
C ALA A 593 5.82 -9.22 -28.96
N LEU A 594 5.99 -9.87 -27.82
CA LEU A 594 6.82 -9.39 -26.72
C LEU A 594 8.31 -9.73 -26.89
N THR A 595 8.61 -10.95 -27.33
CA THR A 595 9.98 -11.48 -27.38
C THR A 595 10.45 -11.86 -28.77
N ASN A 596 9.63 -11.65 -29.80
CA ASN A 596 9.80 -12.19 -31.15
C ASN A 596 9.74 -13.74 -31.20
N GLY A 597 8.99 -14.36 -30.30
CA GLY A 597 8.70 -15.80 -30.35
C GLY A 597 9.83 -16.68 -29.82
N GLN A 598 10.71 -16.12 -28.98
CA GLN A 598 11.87 -16.84 -28.45
C GLN A 598 11.48 -18.05 -27.61
N ASN A 599 10.27 -18.07 -27.07
CA ASN A 599 9.81 -19.09 -26.12
C ASN A 599 8.77 -20.03 -26.73
N LYS A 600 8.46 -19.90 -28.03
CA LYS A 600 7.42 -20.69 -28.73
C LYS A 600 7.51 -22.19 -28.44
N CYS A 601 8.72 -22.77 -28.48
CA CYS A 601 8.89 -24.21 -28.26
C CYS A 601 8.70 -24.61 -26.79
N ALA A 602 9.12 -23.77 -25.83
CA ALA A 602 8.87 -23.96 -24.41
C ALA A 602 7.36 -23.95 -24.11
N LEU A 603 6.65 -22.96 -24.66
CA LEU A 603 5.19 -22.83 -24.54
C LEU A 603 4.48 -24.05 -25.15
N MET A 604 4.77 -24.36 -26.41
CA MET A 604 4.13 -25.49 -27.10
C MET A 604 4.41 -26.82 -26.41
N LYS A 605 5.59 -27.02 -25.82
CA LYS A 605 5.89 -28.23 -25.05
C LYS A 605 4.97 -28.42 -23.85
N ALA A 606 4.62 -27.34 -23.14
CA ALA A 606 3.67 -27.39 -22.03
C ALA A 606 2.26 -27.72 -22.52
N PHE A 607 1.77 -27.00 -23.54
CA PHE A 607 0.45 -27.23 -24.11
C PHE A 607 0.30 -28.63 -24.71
N SER A 608 1.26 -29.07 -25.53
CA SER A 608 1.26 -30.40 -26.13
C SER A 608 1.31 -31.49 -25.09
N LYS A 609 2.08 -31.35 -24.00
CA LYS A 609 2.12 -32.34 -22.90
C LYS A 609 0.75 -32.65 -22.32
N ARG A 610 -0.15 -31.67 -22.31
CA ARG A 610 -1.51 -31.77 -21.76
C ARG A 610 -2.59 -31.96 -22.84
N GLY A 611 -2.20 -32.39 -24.04
CA GLY A 611 -3.14 -32.69 -25.12
C GLY A 611 -3.63 -31.47 -25.89
N LEU A 612 -2.98 -30.31 -25.76
CA LEU A 612 -3.32 -29.06 -26.44
C LEU A 612 -2.28 -28.66 -27.50
N GLY A 613 -1.78 -29.64 -28.26
CA GLY A 613 -0.71 -29.49 -29.25
C GLY A 613 -1.10 -28.88 -30.59
N SER A 614 -0.12 -28.80 -31.50
CA SER A 614 -0.22 -28.08 -32.79
C SER A 614 -1.24 -28.71 -33.76
N ASN A 615 -1.63 -27.98 -34.82
CA ASN A 615 -2.50 -28.48 -35.89
C ASN A 615 -3.89 -28.98 -35.44
N TYR A 616 -4.44 -28.37 -34.39
CA TYR A 616 -5.79 -28.70 -33.93
C TYR A 616 -6.82 -28.48 -35.05
N LYS A 617 -7.61 -29.51 -35.36
CA LYS A 617 -8.73 -29.40 -36.30
C LYS A 617 -9.99 -29.12 -35.50
N HIS A 618 -10.62 -27.98 -35.76
CA HIS A 618 -11.88 -27.63 -35.13
C HIS A 618 -12.92 -28.73 -35.36
N GLY A 619 -13.30 -29.42 -34.28
CA GLY A 619 -14.23 -30.53 -34.27
C GLY A 619 -15.27 -30.34 -33.17
N LYS A 620 -16.33 -31.17 -33.18
CA LYS A 620 -17.39 -31.07 -32.17
C LYS A 620 -16.97 -31.52 -30.76
N ASN A 621 -15.91 -32.30 -30.65
CA ASN A 621 -15.45 -32.91 -29.40
C ASN A 621 -14.04 -32.42 -29.07
N ARG A 622 -13.74 -32.30 -27.77
CA ARG A 622 -12.39 -32.01 -27.28
C ARG A 622 -11.56 -33.29 -27.35
N VAL A 623 -10.48 -33.26 -28.12
CA VAL A 623 -9.62 -34.43 -28.36
C VAL A 623 -8.18 -34.02 -28.10
N ASN A 624 -7.46 -34.88 -27.39
CA ASN A 624 -6.05 -34.67 -27.12
C ASN A 624 -5.25 -34.68 -28.42
N ASN A 625 -4.39 -33.69 -28.56
CA ASN A 625 -3.33 -33.67 -29.54
C ASN A 625 -2.00 -33.37 -28.83
N PHE A 626 -1.01 -34.23 -29.00
CA PHE A 626 0.30 -34.11 -28.35
C PHE A 626 1.39 -33.64 -29.33
N ASP A 627 1.04 -33.29 -30.56
CA ASP A 627 1.98 -32.94 -31.62
C ASP A 627 2.67 -31.59 -31.32
N MET A 628 3.97 -31.53 -31.59
CA MET A 628 4.77 -30.30 -31.57
C MET A 628 4.86 -29.68 -32.97
N PRO A 629 4.98 -28.34 -33.11
CA PRO A 629 5.32 -27.72 -34.38
C PRO A 629 6.67 -28.24 -34.90
N ALA A 630 6.82 -28.38 -36.22
CA ALA A 630 8.05 -28.93 -36.83
C ALA A 630 9.28 -28.02 -36.73
N ASP A 631 9.09 -26.74 -36.39
CA ASP A 631 10.14 -25.78 -36.11
C ASP A 631 10.56 -25.76 -34.63
N CYS A 632 10.02 -26.70 -33.86
CA CYS A 632 10.45 -27.16 -32.54
C CYS A 632 10.90 -28.63 -32.65
#